data_AF-A0A1W1VCU8-F1
#
_entry.id   AF-A0A1W1VCU8-F1
#
_cell.length_a   1.000
_cell.length_b   1.000
_cell.length_c   1.000
_cell.angle_alpha   90.00
_cell.angle_beta   90.00
_cell.angle_gamma   90.00
#
_symmetry.space_group_name_H-M   'P 1'
#
loop_
_entity.id
_entity.type
_entity.pdbx_description
1 polymer ?
#
loop_
_entity_poly.entity_id
_entity_poly.type
_entity_poly.pdbx_seq_one_letter_code
_entity_poly.pdbx_strand_id
1 'polypeptide(L)'
;MVKIKRIEELLEKFGDKFLKRIFTEEEIEYIQEKQYSANTVAGMYASKEAVSKALGTGIGEVGFRDINIKHIPYPVAEVGEKVFELSISHDGDYAVAVCMLK
;
A
#
# COMPACT_ATOMS: atom_id res chain seq x y z
N MET A 1 0.69 -10.15 -2.59
CA MET A 1 1.86 -10.61 -1.79
C MET A 1 3.10 -9.86 -2.27
N VAL A 2 3.93 -9.43 -1.34
CA VAL A 2 5.13 -8.61 -1.56
C VAL A 2 6.24 -9.14 -0.63
N LYS A 3 7.48 -9.26 -1.14
CA LYS A 3 8.65 -9.55 -0.30
C LYS A 3 9.05 -8.29 0.46
N ILE A 4 9.14 -8.37 1.78
CA ILE A 4 9.53 -7.24 2.64
C ILE A 4 10.94 -6.77 2.29
N LYS A 5 11.88 -7.70 2.08
CA LYS A 5 13.25 -7.39 1.66
C LYS A 5 13.33 -6.52 0.40
N ARG A 6 12.43 -6.72 -0.57
CA ARG A 6 12.37 -5.88 -1.78
C ARG A 6 12.02 -4.43 -1.42
N ILE A 7 11.15 -4.23 -0.44
CA ILE A 7 10.73 -2.91 0.01
C ILE A 7 11.83 -2.25 0.83
N GLU A 8 12.52 -3.00 1.69
CA GLU A 8 13.72 -2.53 2.40
C GLU A 8 14.77 -2.02 1.42
N GLU A 9 15.15 -2.82 0.42
CA GLU A 9 16.12 -2.43 -0.61
C GLU A 9 15.70 -1.17 -1.38
N LEU A 10 14.40 -0.99 -1.63
CA LEU A 10 13.88 0.21 -2.29
C LEU A 10 13.91 1.44 -1.37
N LEU A 11 13.59 1.27 -0.09
CA LEU A 11 13.67 2.33 0.92
C LEU A 11 15.13 2.78 1.12
N GLU A 12 16.06 1.84 1.25
CA GLU A 12 17.49 2.14 1.37
C GLU A 12 18.05 2.85 0.13
N LYS A 13 17.68 2.36 -1.06
CA LYS A 13 18.23 2.87 -2.32
C LYS A 13 17.66 4.23 -2.74
N PHE A 14 16.38 4.47 -2.48
CA PHE A 14 15.66 5.62 -3.04
C PHE A 14 15.01 6.54 -1.99
N GLY A 15 14.88 6.08 -0.74
CA GLY A 15 14.27 6.82 0.37
C GLY A 15 12.94 7.46 -0.01
N ASP A 16 12.82 8.76 0.30
CA ASP A 16 11.63 9.57 0.02
C ASP A 16 11.17 9.55 -1.43
N LYS A 17 12.09 9.39 -2.41
CA LYS A 17 11.70 9.36 -3.82
C LYS A 17 10.84 8.14 -4.13
N PHE A 18 11.12 7.01 -3.48
CA PHE A 18 10.28 5.82 -3.60
C PHE A 18 8.94 6.05 -2.92
N LEU A 19 8.94 6.55 -1.68
CA LEU A 19 7.72 6.80 -0.93
C LEU A 19 6.77 7.76 -1.67
N LYS A 20 7.28 8.92 -2.09
CA LYS A 20 6.51 9.95 -2.80
C LYS A 20 6.00 9.51 -4.17
N ARG A 21 6.57 8.45 -4.76
CA ARG A 21 6.09 7.87 -6.01
C ARG A 21 4.85 6.98 -5.79
N ILE A 22 4.77 6.30 -4.65
CA ILE A 22 3.77 5.26 -4.39
C ILE A 22 2.65 5.76 -3.48
N PHE A 23 2.99 6.55 -2.48
CA PHE A 23 2.10 6.92 -1.39
C PHE A 23 1.70 8.40 -1.47
N THR A 24 0.50 8.70 -0.98
CA THR A 24 0.05 10.08 -0.74
C THR A 24 0.71 10.66 0.51
N GLU A 25 0.55 11.96 0.73
CA GLU A 25 1.15 12.62 1.90
C GLU A 25 0.58 12.06 3.21
N GLU A 26 -0.74 11.89 3.29
CA GLU A 26 -1.43 11.27 4.44
C GLU A 26 -0.92 9.84 4.72
N GLU A 27 -0.68 9.04 3.67
CA GLU A 27 -0.13 7.68 3.81
C GLU A 27 1.33 7.70 4.27
N ILE A 28 2.12 8.68 3.82
CA ILE A 28 3.51 8.85 4.24
C ILE A 28 3.57 9.26 5.71
N GLU A 29 2.67 10.13 6.17
CA GLU A 29 2.53 10.48 7.59
C GLU A 29 2.25 9.24 8.43
N TYR A 30 1.32 8.39 8.02
CA TYR A 30 1.06 7.11 8.69
C TYR A 30 2.29 6.19 8.69
N ILE A 31 3.01 6.08 7.57
CA ILE A 31 4.26 5.30 7.49
C ILE A 31 5.31 5.85 8.45
N GLN A 32 5.41 7.17 8.56
CA GLN A 32 6.34 7.85 9.47
C GLN A 32 5.99 7.57 10.93
N GLU A 33 4.71 7.60 11.31
CA GLU A 33 4.25 7.19 12.64
C GLU A 33 4.67 5.74 12.95
N LYS A 34 4.68 4.87 11.93
CA LYS A 34 5.18 3.49 12.01
C LYS A 34 6.70 3.37 11.83
N GLN A 35 7.44 4.46 12.00
CA GLN A 35 8.91 4.51 11.94
C GLN A 35 9.50 3.96 10.64
N TYR A 36 8.81 4.20 9.50
CA TYR A 36 9.23 3.71 8.19
C TYR A 36 9.43 2.19 8.14
N SER A 37 8.69 1.44 8.97
CA SER A 37 8.75 -0.03 9.00
C SER A 37 8.50 -0.60 7.61
N ALA A 38 9.47 -1.38 7.11
CA ALA A 38 9.34 -2.03 5.81
C ALA A 38 8.15 -3.00 5.77
N ASN A 39 7.75 -3.57 6.91
CA ASN A 39 6.54 -4.40 7.03
C ASN A 39 5.28 -3.58 6.71
N THR A 40 5.16 -2.40 7.31
CA THR A 40 4.04 -1.47 7.05
C THR A 40 4.03 -1.05 5.58
N VAL A 41 5.18 -0.61 5.06
CA VAL A 41 5.28 -0.15 3.67
C VAL A 41 4.97 -1.29 2.69
N ALA A 42 5.45 -2.50 2.95
CA ALA A 42 5.16 -3.68 2.14
C ALA A 42 3.68 -4.07 2.18
N GLY A 43 3.05 -3.98 3.35
CA GLY A 43 1.61 -4.20 3.52
C GLY A 43 0.78 -3.21 2.71
N MET A 44 1.07 -1.91 2.82
CA MET A 44 0.37 -0.88 2.07
C MET A 44 0.64 -0.98 0.56
N TYR A 45 1.87 -1.29 0.14
CA TYR A 45 2.19 -1.57 -1.27
C TYR A 45 1.37 -2.76 -1.79
N ALA A 46 1.30 -3.85 -1.02
CA ALA A 46 0.49 -5.02 -1.36
C ALA A 46 -1.00 -4.67 -1.48
N SER A 47 -1.52 -3.77 -0.64
CA SER A 47 -2.90 -3.29 -0.71
C SER A 47 -3.18 -2.52 -1.99
N LYS A 48 -2.30 -1.58 -2.38
CA LYS A 48 -2.45 -0.85 -3.65
C LYS A 48 -2.44 -1.79 -4.86
N GLU A 49 -1.53 -2.77 -4.87
CA GLU A 49 -1.50 -3.82 -5.89
C GLU A 49 -2.80 -4.63 -5.92
N ALA A 50 -3.32 -5.05 -4.77
CA ALA A 50 -4.57 -5.82 -4.68
C ALA A 50 -5.76 -5.03 -5.22
N VAL A 51 -5.90 -3.76 -4.82
CA VAL A 51 -6.99 -2.87 -5.28
C VAL A 51 -6.92 -2.65 -6.78
N SER A 52 -5.73 -2.37 -7.32
CA SER A 52 -5.54 -2.20 -8.77
C SER A 52 -5.98 -3.43 -9.58
N LYS A 53 -5.78 -4.64 -9.02
CA LYS A 53 -6.19 -5.89 -9.65
C LYS A 53 -7.69 -6.13 -9.52
N ALA A 54 -8.28 -5.79 -8.37
CA ALA A 54 -9.72 -5.86 -8.18
C ALA A 54 -10.48 -4.88 -9.09
N LEU A 55 -9.86 -3.76 -9.46
CA LEU A 55 -10.39 -2.84 -10.48
C LEU A 55 -10.33 -3.43 -11.91
N GLY A 56 -9.57 -4.49 -12.14
CA GLY A 56 -9.38 -5.10 -13.46
C GLY A 56 -8.39 -4.36 -14.37
N THR A 57 -7.79 -3.27 -13.90
CA THR A 57 -6.91 -2.38 -14.68
C THR A 57 -5.43 -2.66 -14.41
N GLY A 58 -5.08 -3.04 -13.17
CA GLY A 58 -3.70 -3.14 -12.71
C GLY A 58 -3.03 -1.77 -12.56
N ILE A 59 -1.83 -1.76 -11.96
CA ILE A 59 -1.03 -0.53 -11.83
C ILE A 59 -0.54 -0.08 -13.21
N GLY A 60 -0.77 1.20 -13.53
CA GLY A 60 -0.37 1.84 -14.78
C GLY A 60 -1.53 2.60 -15.40
N GLU A 61 -2.70 1.95 -15.49
CA GLU A 61 -3.96 2.61 -15.83
C GLU A 61 -4.56 3.30 -14.60
N VAL A 62 -4.49 2.66 -13.42
CA VAL A 62 -4.61 3.35 -12.13
C VAL A 62 -3.22 3.59 -11.54
N GLY A 63 -2.95 4.81 -11.13
CA GLY A 63 -1.73 5.18 -10.44
C GLY A 63 -1.75 4.72 -8.98
N PHE A 64 -0.57 4.47 -8.41
CA PHE A 64 -0.48 4.11 -6.99
C PHE A 64 -1.10 5.16 -6.05
N ARG A 65 -0.96 6.45 -6.41
CA ARG A 65 -1.48 7.57 -5.62
C ARG A 65 -2.97 7.84 -5.84
N ASP A 66 -3.59 7.20 -6.83
CA ASP A 66 -5.05 7.25 -7.03
C ASP A 66 -5.77 6.33 -6.05
N ILE A 67 -5.04 5.36 -5.49
CA ILE A 67 -5.53 4.41 -4.48
C ILE A 67 -5.16 4.93 -3.09
N ASN A 68 -6.11 5.53 -2.39
CA ASN A 68 -5.88 6.13 -1.07
C ASN A 68 -6.21 5.14 0.03
N ILE A 69 -5.24 4.77 0.87
CA ILE A 69 -5.42 3.85 2.00
C ILE A 69 -5.61 4.65 3.29
N LYS A 70 -6.66 4.33 4.04
CA LYS A 70 -6.95 4.91 5.37
C LYS A 70 -7.12 3.80 6.40
N HIS A 71 -6.81 4.09 7.66
CA HIS A 71 -6.88 3.14 8.78
C HIS A 71 -7.90 3.59 9.84
N ILE A 72 -9.20 3.50 9.56
CA ILE A 72 -10.26 3.99 10.47
C ILE A 72 -11.51 3.09 10.40
N PRO A 73 -11.85 2.28 11.43
CA PRO A 73 -10.97 1.70 12.47
C PRO A 73 -10.12 0.53 11.95
N TYR A 74 -10.39 0.07 10.74
CA TYR A 74 -9.68 -0.97 9.99
C TYR A 74 -9.22 -0.40 8.63
N PRO A 75 -8.30 -1.05 7.90
CA PRO A 75 -7.82 -0.52 6.63
C PRO A 75 -8.91 -0.55 5.55
N VAL A 76 -9.04 0.55 4.82
CA VAL A 76 -9.89 0.71 3.63
C VAL A 76 -9.10 1.40 2.53
N ALA A 77 -9.46 1.15 1.27
CA ALA A 77 -8.93 1.88 0.13
C ALA A 77 -10.03 2.60 -0.64
N GLU A 78 -9.73 3.80 -1.12
CA GLU A 78 -10.62 4.63 -1.92
C GLU A 78 -9.99 4.90 -3.28
N VAL A 79 -10.76 4.70 -4.35
CA VAL A 79 -10.38 5.04 -5.73
C VAL A 79 -11.55 5.77 -6.38
N GLY A 80 -11.47 7.10 -6.43
CA GLY A 80 -12.64 7.93 -6.78
C GLY A 80 -13.79 7.68 -5.80
N GLU A 81 -14.96 7.31 -6.33
CA GLU A 81 -16.15 6.99 -5.51
C GLU A 81 -16.20 5.53 -5.02
N LYS A 82 -15.26 4.68 -5.47
CA LYS A 82 -15.24 3.25 -5.11
C LYS A 82 -14.49 3.06 -3.79
N VAL A 83 -15.08 2.28 -2.89
CA VAL A 83 -14.50 1.92 -1.60
C VAL A 83 -14.22 0.42 -1.56
N PHE A 84 -13.03 0.07 -1.06
CA PHE A 84 -12.59 -1.31 -0.90
C PHE A 84 -12.31 -1.58 0.58
N GLU A 85 -12.86 -2.66 1.10
CA GLU A 85 -12.46 -3.19 2.40
C GLU A 85 -11.14 -3.94 2.24
N LEU A 86 -10.19 -3.73 3.15
CA LEU A 86 -8.87 -4.36 3.11
C LEU A 86 -8.66 -5.30 4.30
N SER A 87 -7.92 -6.37 4.05
CA SER A 87 -7.27 -7.17 5.09
C SER A 87 -5.78 -7.27 4.75
N ILE A 88 -4.94 -6.85 5.70
CA ILE A 88 -3.48 -6.78 5.54
C ILE A 88 -2.83 -7.63 6.62
N SER A 89 -1.87 -8.46 6.24
CA SER A 89 -1.08 -9.27 7.16
C SER A 89 0.36 -9.35 6.68
N HIS A 90 1.28 -9.58 7.60
CA HIS A 90 2.67 -9.87 7.29
C HIS A 90 3.18 -10.94 8.25
N ASP A 91 4.01 -11.84 7.75
CA ASP A 91 4.71 -12.84 8.55
C ASP A 91 6.00 -13.27 7.84
N GLY A 92 7.07 -13.45 8.61
CA GLY A 92 8.42 -13.66 8.09
C GLY A 92 8.81 -12.63 7.03
N ASP A 93 9.14 -13.10 5.83
CA ASP A 93 9.68 -12.28 4.74
C ASP A 93 8.62 -11.65 3.83
N TYR A 94 7.32 -11.84 4.11
CA TYR A 94 6.24 -11.46 3.19
C TYR A 94 5.14 -10.62 3.85
N ALA A 95 4.63 -9.67 3.08
CA ALA A 95 3.37 -8.99 3.34
C ALA A 95 2.32 -9.40 2.30
N VAL A 96 1.08 -9.56 2.73
CA VAL A 96 -0.07 -9.90 1.90
C VAL A 96 -1.22 -8.95 2.19
N ALA A 97 -1.97 -8.63 1.14
CA ALA A 97 -3.21 -7.89 1.25
C ALA A 97 -4.27 -8.55 0.38
N VAL A 98 -5.51 -8.53 0.86
CA VAL A 98 -6.71 -8.89 0.11
C VAL A 98 -7.65 -7.69 0.18
N CYS A 99 -8.40 -7.46 -0.89
CA CYS A 99 -9.40 -6.41 -0.95
C CYS A 99 -10.73 -6.94 -1.49
N MET A 100 -11.83 -6.33 -1.07
CA MET A 100 -13.17 -6.57 -1.60
C MET A 100 -13.81 -5.23 -1.95
N LEU A 101 -14.36 -5.12 -3.16
CA LEU A 101 -15.14 -3.94 -3.54
C LEU A 101 -16.45 -3.96 -2.74
N LYS A 102 -16.77 -2.83 -2.11
CA LYS A 102 -17.99 -2.65 -1.34
C LYS A 102 -19.17 -2.26 -2.22
#